data_AF-A0A3B9PWK4-F1
#
_entry.id   AF-A0A3B9PWK4-F1
#
_cell.length_a   1.000
_cell.length_b   1.000
_cell.length_c   1.000
_cell.angle_alpha   90.00
_cell.angle_beta   90.00
_cell.angle_gamma   90.00
#
_symmetry.space_group_name_H-M   'P 1'
#
loop_
_entity.id
_entity.type
_entity.pdbx_description
1 polymer ?
#
loop_
_entity_poly.entity_id
_entity_poly.type
_entity_poly.pdbx_seq_one_letter_code
_entity_poly.pdbx_strand_id
1 'polypeptide(L)' 'MSEDFIYLDTYILQQDMRVRLPKSILSNLGAEKGKTKFDIYLDSKNHCLIFKIHDEESVENE' A
#
# COMPACT_ATOMS: atom_id res chain seq x y z
N MET A 1 2.31 14.69 -12.28
CA MET A 1 1.97 13.31 -11.87
C MET A 1 2.34 12.45 -13.06
N SER A 2 3.36 11.61 -12.97
CA SER A 2 3.83 10.79 -14.09
C SER A 2 2.72 9.82 -14.53
N GLU A 3 2.81 9.33 -15.77
CA GLU A 3 1.86 8.37 -16.37
C GLU A 3 1.79 7.03 -15.61
N ASP A 4 2.63 6.82 -14.60
CA ASP A 4 2.78 5.59 -13.84
C ASP A 4 1.80 5.43 -12.67
N PHE A 5 1.02 6.48 -12.34
CA PHE A 5 0.08 6.43 -11.21
C PHE A 5 -1.37 6.39 -11.69
N ILE A 6 -2.09 5.34 -11.29
CA ILE A 6 -3.53 5.21 -11.52
C ILE A 6 -4.24 5.61 -10.24
N TYR A 7 -5.12 6.61 -10.33
CA TYR A 7 -6.02 6.97 -9.23
C TYR A 7 -6.98 5.81 -8.94
N LEU A 8 -7.05 5.36 -7.69
CA LEU A 8 -7.91 4.26 -7.28
C LEU A 8 -9.16 4.74 -6.55
N ASP A 9 -9.00 5.55 -5.49
CA ASP A 9 -10.11 6.03 -4.66
C ASP A 9 -9.62 7.12 -3.66
N THR A 10 -10.53 7.69 -2.87
CA THR A 10 -10.21 8.61 -1.78
C THR A 10 -11.00 8.25 -0.52
N TYR A 11 -10.31 8.11 0.61
CA TYR A 11 -10.90 7.77 1.90
C TYR A 11 -10.45 8.75 2.98
N ILE A 12 -11.33 9.00 3.95
CA ILE A 12 -10.98 9.72 5.16
C ILE A 12 -10.12 8.83 6.07
N LEU A 13 -9.15 9.44 6.77
CA LEU A 13 -8.47 8.80 7.89
C LEU A 13 -9.46 8.69 9.05
N GLN A 14 -9.75 7.46 9.49
CA GLN A 14 -10.66 7.22 10.59
C GLN A 14 -10.04 7.66 11.93
N GLN A 15 -10.89 7.87 12.94
CA GLN A 15 -10.45 8.31 14.28
C GLN A 15 -9.46 7.37 14.96
N ASP A 16 -9.48 6.10 14.61
CA ASP A 16 -8.52 5.09 15.08
C ASP A 16 -7.38 4.83 14.10
N MET A 17 -7.07 5.83 13.26
CA MET A 17 -5.92 5.84 12.34
C MET A 17 -6.00 4.83 11.19
N ARG A 18 -7.18 4.26 10.89
CA ARG A 18 -7.37 3.35 9.76
C ARG A 18 -7.72 4.09 8.48
N VAL A 19 -7.18 3.60 7.36
CA VAL A 19 -7.60 3.95 6.00
C VAL A 19 -8.12 2.69 5.32
N ARG A 20 -9.24 2.79 4.61
CA ARG A 20 -9.78 1.67 3.83
C ARG A 20 -9.01 1.55 2.52
N LEU A 21 -8.44 0.37 2.24
CA LEU A 21 -7.84 0.11 0.94
C LEU A 21 -8.92 -0.15 -0.13
N PRO A 22 -8.75 0.36 -1.37
CA PRO A 22 -9.71 0.16 -2.45
C PRO A 22 -9.73 -1.30 -2.92
N LYS A 23 -10.88 -1.81 -3.34
CA LYS A 23 -11.02 -3.22 -3.76
C LYS A 23 -10.15 -3.60 -4.97
N SER A 24 -9.76 -2.62 -5.79
CA SER A 24 -8.93 -2.81 -6.98
C SER A 24 -7.54 -3.40 -6.67
N ILE A 25 -7.04 -3.28 -5.43
CA ILE A 25 -5.75 -3.89 -5.07
C ILE A 25 -5.77 -5.41 -5.13
N LEU A 26 -6.95 -6.04 -5.02
CA LEU A 26 -7.07 -7.51 -5.08
C LEU A 26 -6.69 -8.03 -6.48
N SER A 27 -7.08 -7.31 -7.52
CA SER A 27 -6.76 -7.67 -8.92
C SER A 27 -5.43 -7.07 -9.38
N ASN A 28 -5.17 -5.81 -9.04
CA ASN A 28 -4.01 -5.08 -9.57
C ASN A 28 -2.69 -5.50 -8.90
N LEU A 29 -2.75 -5.85 -7.61
CA LEU A 29 -1.59 -6.26 -6.82
C LEU A 29 -1.64 -7.73 -6.39
N GLY A 30 -2.73 -8.46 -6.70
CA GLY A 30 -2.91 -9.85 -6.25
C GLY A 30 -3.09 -10.00 -4.74
N ALA A 31 -3.49 -8.94 -4.03
CA ALA A 31 -3.59 -8.97 -2.58
C ALA A 31 -4.73 -9.91 -2.10
N GLU A 32 -4.45 -10.65 -1.03
CA GLU A 32 -5.38 -11.55 -0.36
C GLU A 32 -5.83 -10.98 0.99
N LYS A 33 -7.15 -10.89 1.18
CA LYS A 33 -7.76 -10.37 2.40
C LYS A 33 -7.34 -11.19 3.62
N GLY A 34 -6.80 -10.52 4.64
CA GLY A 34 -6.36 -11.15 5.88
C GLY A 34 -5.05 -11.93 5.79
N LYS A 35 -4.37 -11.92 4.64
CA LYS A 35 -3.08 -12.60 4.45
C LYS A 35 -1.97 -11.67 4.00
N THR A 36 -2.22 -10.86 2.97
CA THR A 36 -1.19 -9.96 2.42
C THR A 36 -0.81 -8.90 3.46
N LYS A 37 0.48 -8.83 3.78
CA LYS A 37 1.08 -7.80 4.62
C LYS A 37 1.60 -6.66 3.74
N PHE A 38 1.58 -5.44 4.27
CA PHE A 38 2.12 -4.28 3.59
C PHE A 38 3.16 -3.58 4.46
N ASP A 39 4.31 -3.30 3.87
CA ASP A 39 5.30 -2.39 4.44
C ASP A 39 4.90 -0.94 4.12
N ILE A 40 4.96 -0.08 5.13
CA ILE A 40 4.53 1.32 5.04
C ILE A 40 5.76 2.22 5.18
N TYR A 41 6.03 3.00 4.14
CA TYR A 41 7.14 3.96 4.10
C TYR A 41 6.59 5.39 4.00
N LEU A 42 7.32 6.34 4.61
CA LEU A 42 7.07 7.77 4.42
C LEU A 42 8.01 8.32 3.34
N ASP A 43 7.44 8.77 2.23
CA ASP A 43 8.16 9.60 1.27
C ASP A 43 7.99 11.07 1.67
N SER A 44 8.98 11.59 2.39
CA SER A 44 8.98 12.97 2.88
C SER A 44 9.10 14.00 1.76
N LYS A 45 9.62 13.64 0.58
CA LYS A 45 9.77 14.56 -0.55
C LYS A 45 8.44 14.80 -1.24
N ASN A 46 7.68 13.74 -1.45
CA ASN A 46 6.36 13.81 -2.10
C ASN A 46 5.20 13.93 -1.09
N HIS A 47 5.51 13.92 0.21
CA HIS A 47 4.54 14.02 1.30
C HIS A 47 3.43 12.96 1.19
N CYS A 48 3.82 11.71 0.99
CA CYS A 48 2.89 10.60 0.87
C CYS A 48 3.38 9.35 1.60
N LEU A 49 2.44 8.44 1.88
CA LEU A 49 2.76 7.10 2.35
C LEU A 49 2.81 6.14 1.16
N ILE A 50 3.83 5.31 1.12
CA ILE A 50 4.00 4.25 0.13
C ILE A 50 3.71 2.92 0.82
N PHE A 51 2.78 2.16 0.25
CA PHE A 51 2.42 0.82 0.70
C PHE A 51 3.01 -0.18 -0.30
N LYS A 52 3.90 -1.06 0.17
CA LYS A 52 4.47 -2.15 -0.64
C LYS A 52 4.03 -3.51 -0.11
N ILE A 53 3.81 -4.49 -0.98
CA ILE A 53 3.62 -5.87 -0.51
C ILE A 53 4.89 -6.29 0.21
N HIS A 54 4.74 -6.85 1.40
CA HIS A 54 5.86 -7.39 2.16
C HIS A 54 6.29 -8.72 1.55
N ASP A 55 7.50 -8.78 1.03
CA ASP A 55 8.10 -10.00 0.48
C ASP A 55 8.92 -10.71 1.56
N GLU A 56 8.36 -11.79 2.13
CA GLU A 56 9.01 -12.57 3.21
C GLU A 56 10.34 -13.23 2.77
N GLU A 57 10.57 -13.41 1.47
CA GLU A 57 11.78 -14.04 0.91
C GLU A 57 13.03 -13.13 0.95
N SER A 58 12.88 -11.85 1.31
CA SER A 58 14.01 -10.89 1.30
C SER A 58 14.86 -10.89 2.58
N VAL A 59 14.59 -11.78 3.54
CA VAL A 59 15.30 -11.85 4.84
C VAL A 59 16.33 -12.99 4.91
N GLU A 60 16.55 -13.75 3.83
CA GLU A 60 17.71 -14.66 3.74
C GLU A 60 18.81 -14.00 2.90
N ASN A 61 19.96 -13.73 3.54
CA ASN A 61 21.23 -13.17 3.04
C ASN A 61 21.51 -11.68 3.36
N GLU A 62 21.60 -11.35 4.66
CA GLU A 62 22.64 -10.42 5.16
C GLU A 62 23.34 -11.01 6.40
#